data_AF-A0A357EII2-F1
#
_entry.id   AF-A0A357EII2-F1
#
_cell.length_a   1.000
_cell.length_b   1.000
_cell.length_c   1.000
_cell.angle_alpha   90.00
_cell.angle_beta   90.00
_cell.angle_gamma   90.00
#
_symmetry.space_group_name_H-M   'P 1'
#
loop_
_entity.id
_entity.type
_entity.pdbx_description
1 polymer ?
#
loop_
_entity_poly.entity_id
_entity_poly.type
_entity_poly.pdbx_seq_one_letter_code
_entity_poly.pdbx_strand_id
1 'polypeptide(L)'
;MVSIQIFGQTLRAAVDESEIEVPVSGTTSVKQLIEANPGQLGGLRSFIQNREALITVNKKIGSEDSSVRDGDAVKISYQSRTSYDGNRDIPT
;
A
#
# COMPACT_ATOMS: atom_id res chain seq x y z
N MET A 1 -9.73 -12.87 8.09
CA MET A 1 -8.99 -11.60 8.30
C MET A 1 -8.32 -11.19 6.99
N VAL A 2 -8.05 -9.90 6.77
CA VAL A 2 -7.11 -9.44 5.72
C VAL A 2 -5.76 -9.16 6.36
N SER A 3 -4.68 -9.72 5.81
CA SER A 3 -3.31 -9.42 6.24
C SER A 3 -2.76 -8.27 5.42
N ILE A 4 -2.26 -7.23 6.09
CA ILE A 4 -1.66 -6.06 5.46
C ILE A 4 -0.19 -6.01 5.84
N GLN A 5 0.70 -6.00 4.84
CA GLN A 5 2.13 -6.00 5.04
C GLN A 5 2.76 -4.74 4.46
N ILE A 6 3.46 -4.00 5.31
CA ILE A 6 4.07 -2.70 4.97
C ILE A 6 5.58 -2.85 4.78
N PHE A 7 6.04 -2.46 3.59
CA PHE A 7 7.42 -2.56 3.15
C PHE A 7 8.01 -1.20 2.77
N GLY A 8 9.28 -1.01 3.12
CA GLY A 8 10.00 0.25 2.94
C GLY A 8 10.01 1.08 4.22
N GLN A 9 11.19 1.57 4.58
CA GLN A 9 11.38 2.38 5.80
C GLN A 9 10.51 3.64 5.78
N THR A 10 10.30 4.25 4.61
CA THR A 10 9.45 5.44 4.47
C THR A 10 8.00 5.17 4.87
N LEU A 11 7.42 4.05 4.42
CA LEU A 11 6.05 3.69 4.81
C LEU A 11 5.99 3.29 6.28
N ARG A 12 6.95 2.49 6.76
CA ARG A 12 7.03 2.10 8.18
C ARG A 12 7.30 3.26 9.14
N ALA A 13 7.84 4.38 8.68
CA ALA A 13 7.95 5.59 9.48
C ALA A 13 6.60 6.33 9.59
N ALA A 14 5.68 6.08 8.65
CA ALA A 14 4.35 6.67 8.64
C ALA A 14 3.29 5.79 9.33
N VAL A 15 3.59 4.50 9.55
CA VAL A 15 2.75 3.57 10.30
C VAL A 15 3.62 2.77 11.27
N ASP A 16 3.28 2.79 12.56
CA ASP A 16 4.09 2.18 13.63
C ASP A 16 4.14 0.63 13.58
N GLU A 17 3.36 0.02 12.70
CA GLU A 17 3.26 -1.44 12.55
C GLU A 17 3.72 -1.88 11.14
N SER A 18 4.47 -2.98 11.06
CA SER A 18 4.92 -3.55 9.78
C SER A 18 3.96 -4.56 9.16
N GLU A 19 3.12 -5.18 9.99
CA GLU A 19 2.12 -6.15 9.59
C GLU A 19 0.91 -6.00 10.48
N ILE A 20 -0.28 -5.89 9.87
CA ILE A 20 -1.53 -5.61 10.56
C ILE A 20 -2.57 -6.59 10.02
N GLU A 21 -3.34 -7.21 10.92
CA GLU A 21 -4.50 -8.00 10.54
C GLU A 21 -5.78 -7.18 10.76
N VAL A 22 -6.55 -6.99 9.70
CA VAL A 22 -7.79 -6.21 9.75
C VAL A 22 -8.99 -7.13 9.51
N PRO A 23 -9.99 -7.16 10.41
CA PRO A 23 -11.24 -7.83 10.15
C PRO A 23 -12.03 -7.09 9.08
N VAL A 24 -12.48 -7.81 8.05
CA VAL A 24 -13.33 -7.25 7.00
C VAL A 24 -14.66 -8.00 6.94
N SER A 25 -15.75 -7.24 6.86
CA SER A 25 -17.10 -7.80 6.67
C SER A 25 -17.49 -7.68 5.20
N GLY A 26 -17.18 -8.72 4.41
CA GLY A 26 -17.50 -8.79 2.99
C GLY A 26 -16.38 -8.27 2.07
N THR A 27 -16.77 -7.82 0.88
CA THR A 27 -15.83 -7.24 -0.11
C THR A 27 -15.69 -5.75 0.13
N THR A 28 -14.46 -5.27 0.27
CA THR A 28 -14.11 -3.85 0.41
C THR A 28 -13.03 -3.50 -0.62
N SER A 29 -12.64 -2.23 -0.74
CA SER A 29 -11.44 -1.84 -1.49
C SER A 29 -10.25 -1.57 -0.58
N VAL A 30 -9.03 -1.60 -1.11
CA VAL A 30 -7.81 -1.24 -0.35
C VAL A 30 -7.94 0.18 0.23
N LYS A 31 -8.50 1.11 -0.54
CA LYS A 31 -8.79 2.47 -0.09
C LYS A 31 -9.74 2.49 1.10
N GLN A 32 -10.89 1.83 1.00
CA GLN A 32 -11.89 1.78 2.07
C GLN A 32 -11.32 1.12 3.33
N LEU A 33 -10.49 0.10 3.16
CA LEU A 33 -9.81 -0.60 4.25
C LEU A 33 -8.81 0.30 4.99
N ILE A 34 -8.08 1.16 4.27
CA ILE A 34 -7.20 2.18 4.87
C ILE A 34 -8.02 3.28 5.57
N GLU A 35 -9.09 3.76 4.93
CA GLU A 35 -9.96 4.81 5.48
C GLU A 35 -10.73 4.34 6.72
N ALA A 36 -11.06 3.06 6.81
CA ALA A 36 -11.72 2.45 7.97
C ALA A 36 -10.79 2.24 9.17
N ASN A 37 -9.46 2.25 8.98
CA ASN A 37 -8.47 2.01 10.03
C ASN A 37 -7.46 3.18 10.12
N PRO A 38 -7.92 4.43 10.36
CA PRO A 38 -7.07 5.60 10.27
C PRO A 38 -5.94 5.62 11.31
N GLY A 39 -6.13 4.99 12.48
CA GLY A 39 -5.12 4.92 13.53
C GLY A 39 -3.90 4.08 13.14
N GLN A 40 -4.09 3.00 12.36
CA GLN A 40 -3.03 2.07 11.99
C GLN A 40 -2.53 2.28 10.56
N LEU A 41 -3.40 2.68 9.63
CA LEU A 41 -3.12 2.75 8.20
C LEU A 41 -3.19 4.17 7.63
N GLY A 42 -3.66 5.16 8.42
CA GLY A 42 -3.91 6.51 7.93
C GLY A 42 -2.68 7.17 7.31
N GLY A 43 -1.49 6.89 7.83
CA GLY A 43 -0.22 7.39 7.30
C GLY A 43 0.09 6.94 5.87
N LEU A 44 -0.49 5.82 5.41
CA LEU A 44 -0.29 5.30 4.05
C LEU A 44 -1.06 6.08 2.97
N ARG A 45 -2.11 6.82 3.37
CA ARG A 45 -3.01 7.50 2.44
C ARG A 45 -2.29 8.48 1.52
N SER A 46 -1.39 9.30 2.07
CA SER A 46 -0.63 10.30 1.30
C SER A 46 0.26 9.63 0.25
N PHE A 47 0.91 8.51 0.59
CA PHE A 47 1.78 7.80 -0.35
C PHE A 47 1.00 7.17 -1.50
N ILE A 48 -0.19 6.63 -1.23
CA ILE A 48 -1.07 6.08 -2.27
C ILE A 48 -1.54 7.21 -3.20
N GLN A 49 -2.00 8.33 -2.64
CA GLN A 49 -2.45 9.50 -3.41
C GLN A 49 -1.34 10.10 -4.28
N ASN A 50 -0.11 10.12 -3.79
CA ASN A 50 1.07 10.60 -4.51
C ASN A 50 1.63 9.58 -5.52
N ARG A 51 1.06 8.36 -5.58
CA ARG A 51 1.56 7.21 -6.36
C ARG A 51 2.95 6.73 -5.93
N GLU A 52 3.31 6.96 -4.67
CA GLU A 52 4.57 6.55 -4.03
C GLU A 52 4.44 5.19 -3.32
N ALA A 53 3.29 4.53 -3.43
CA ALA A 53 3.06 3.18 -2.91
C ALA A 53 2.65 2.21 -4.03
N LEU A 54 3.33 1.08 -4.12
CA LEU A 54 2.94 -0.07 -4.92
C LEU A 54 2.05 -0.98 -4.08
N ILE A 55 0.84 -1.26 -4.58
CA ILE A 55 -0.13 -2.12 -3.93
C ILE A 55 -0.15 -3.47 -4.66
N THR A 56 -0.09 -4.56 -3.92
CA THR A 56 -0.38 -5.89 -4.47
C THR A 56 -1.38 -6.64 -3.60
N VAL A 57 -2.39 -7.24 -4.21
CA VAL A 57 -3.35 -8.11 -3.54
C VAL A 57 -3.08 -9.53 -4.01
N ASN A 58 -2.82 -10.47 -3.09
CA ASN A 58 -2.49 -11.86 -3.39
C ASN A 58 -1.38 -12.00 -4.46
N LYS A 59 -0.29 -11.23 -4.30
CA LYS A 59 0.86 -11.18 -5.20
C LYS A 59 0.58 -10.61 -6.60
N LYS A 60 -0.62 -10.10 -6.86
CA LYS A 60 -0.98 -9.42 -8.11
C LYS A 60 -0.94 -7.92 -7.93
N ILE A 61 -0.35 -7.20 -8.88
CA ILE A 61 -0.33 -5.73 -8.87
C ILE A 61 -1.76 -5.22 -8.93
N GLY A 62 -2.07 -4.31 -8.01
CA GLY A 62 -3.38 -3.67 -7.90
C GLY A 62 -3.26 -2.16 -7.72
N SER A 63 -4.39 -1.56 -7.42
CA SER A 63 -4.58 -0.14 -7.13
C SER A 63 -5.33 0.03 -5.81
N GLU A 64 -5.52 1.28 -5.39
CA GLU A 64 -6.34 1.59 -4.21
C GLU A 64 -7.80 1.14 -4.35
N ASP A 65 -8.31 1.05 -5.58
CA ASP A 65 -9.66 0.57 -5.88
C ASP A 65 -9.77 -0.96 -5.98
N SER A 66 -8.64 -1.69 -5.83
CA SER A 66 -8.65 -3.16 -5.89
C SER A 66 -9.50 -3.75 -4.77
N SER A 67 -10.34 -4.72 -5.14
CA SER A 67 -11.20 -5.41 -4.20
C SER A 67 -10.40 -6.36 -3.30
N VAL A 68 -10.71 -6.31 -2.01
CA VAL A 68 -10.14 -7.16 -0.95
C VAL A 68 -11.26 -7.81 -0.15
N ARG A 69 -11.00 -9.05 0.27
CA ARG A 69 -11.93 -9.92 0.99
C ARG A 69 -11.22 -10.65 2.11
N ASP A 70 -12.01 -11.23 2.99
CA ASP A 70 -11.49 -12.10 4.04
C ASP A 70 -10.58 -13.20 3.48
N GLY A 71 -9.38 -13.33 4.04
CA GLY A 71 -8.34 -14.26 3.60
C GLY A 71 -7.32 -13.67 2.62
N ASP A 72 -7.54 -12.45 2.12
CA ASP A 72 -6.59 -11.81 1.22
C ASP A 72 -5.35 -11.25 1.94
N ALA A 73 -4.24 -11.25 1.21
CA ALA A 73 -3.00 -10.60 1.63
C ALA A 73 -2.75 -9.34 0.78
N VAL A 74 -2.69 -8.18 1.43
CA VAL A 74 -2.35 -6.89 0.84
C VAL A 74 -0.92 -6.54 1.18
N LYS A 75 -0.09 -6.32 0.17
CA LYS A 75 1.25 -5.78 0.35
C LYS A 75 1.26 -4.33 -0.13
N ILE A 76 1.83 -3.45 0.69
CA ILE A 76 2.04 -2.05 0.36
C ILE A 76 3.54 -1.79 0.47
N SER A 77 4.16 -1.39 -0.63
CA SER A 77 5.61 -1.16 -0.70
C SER A 77 5.89 0.26 -1.16
N TYR A 78 6.82 0.96 -0.51
CA TYR A 78 7.28 2.26 -0.99
C TYR A 78 7.88 2.11 -2.38
N GLN A 79 7.44 2.94 -3.33
CA GLN A 79 8.08 3.11 -4.63
C GLN A 79 8.50 4.57 -4.76
N SER A 80 9.79 4.79 -4.94
CA SER A 80 10.31 6.14 -5.19
C SER A 80 9.75 6.67 -6.50
N ARG A 81 9.49 7.98 -6.53
CA ARG A 81 9.12 8.74 -7.74
C ARG A 81 10.23 8.84 -8.78
N THR A 82 11.41 8.27 -8.53
CA THR A 82 12.43 8.13 -9.56
C THR A 82 11.92 7.17 -10.63
N SER A 83 11.11 7.72 -11.55
CA SER A 83 10.98 7.19 -12.89
C SER A 83 12.42 7.11 -13.40
N TYR A 84 12.99 5.91 -13.42
CA TYR A 84 14.18 5.62 -14.18
C TYR A 84 13.77 5.63 -15.66
N ASP A 85 13.38 6.82 -16.14
CA ASP A 85 13.32 7.13 -17.55
C ASP A 85 14.78 7.19 -17.98
N GLY A 86 15.33 6.06 -18.43
CA GLY A 86 16.73 5.88 -18.81
C GLY A 86 17.25 6.84 -19.89
N ASN A 87 16.47 7.86 -20.24
CA ASN A 87 16.81 8.99 -21.09
C ASN A 87 17.47 10.18 -20.33
N ARG A 88 17.35 10.28 -19.00
CA ARG A 88 17.87 11.44 -18.22
C ARG A 88 19.20 11.22 -17.50
N ASP A 89 19.67 9.97 -17.43
CA ASP A 89 20.90 9.60 -16.71
C ASP A 89 22.09 9.31 -17.66
N ILE A 90 22.07 9.81 -18.89
CA ILE A 90 23.28 9.84 -19.73
C ILE A 90 24.17 11.02 -19.27
N PRO A 91 25.37 10.78 -18.72
CA PRO A 91 26.31 11.86 -18.44
C PRO A 91 26.61 12.59 -19.75
N THR A 92 26.51 13.92 -19.75
CA THR A 92 26.99 14.76 -20.86
C THR A 92 28.50 14.96 -20.75
#